data_AF-A0A150MNG3-F1
#
_entry.id   AF-A0A150MNG3-F1
#
_cell.length_a   1.000
_cell.length_b   1.000
_cell.length_c   1.000
_cell.angle_alpha   90.00
_cell.angle_beta   90.00
_cell.angle_gamma   90.00
#
_symmetry.space_group_name_H-M   'P 1'
#
loop_
_entity.id
_entity.type
_entity.pdbx_description
1 polymer ?
#
loop_
_entity_poly.entity_id
_entity_poly.type
_entity_poly.pdbx_seq_one_letter_code
_entity_poly.pdbx_strand_id
1 'polypeptide(L)'
;MCQVSPVLGKYWANAYRVYKEALNGPEFASWFATFAPGGRAPKIGEVWASPDHAATLRSIAETEAESFYRGELAEKIAAFSKQYGGFLAADDLAEYEPEWVEPISVSYRGYEVWEIPPNGQGLVALMAINIMNGFDVPSVPDVETHHRQIEAMKLAFADGKAYIADRRYMSCSPDELLSGSFAAMRRAQIGEEALTPEPGTPPKGGTVYLAAADGEGNMVSYIQSNYMGFGSGLVVPGTGIALHNRGHNFVFDERHPNGLAPRKKPYHTIIPGFLTKGGAPVGPFGVMGGFMQPQGHLQVIMNTIDFDLNPQAALDAPRWQWMEEKTVLVEPHFPRHIAEALARKGHDIRFALDGGPFGRGQIIWRDPDTGVLAAGTEPHTDGAVAAW
;
A
#
# COMPACT_ATOMS: atom_id res chain seq x y z
N MET A 1 -25.40 -5.66 6.96
CA MET A 1 -25.03 -6.97 7.55
C MET A 1 -24.11 -7.66 6.57
N CYS A 2 -22.99 -8.21 7.01
CA CYS A 2 -22.06 -8.94 6.15
C CYS A 2 -21.76 -10.30 6.76
N GLN A 3 -21.79 -11.36 5.96
CA GLN A 3 -21.36 -12.69 6.37
C GLN A 3 -19.82 -12.73 6.36
N VAL A 4 -19.22 -13.19 7.44
CA VAL A 4 -17.75 -13.19 7.58
C VAL A 4 -17.15 -14.30 6.72
N SER A 5 -16.35 -13.91 5.71
CA SER A 5 -15.64 -14.84 4.84
C SER A 5 -14.50 -15.56 5.57
N PRO A 6 -13.98 -16.69 5.04
CA PRO A 6 -12.87 -17.40 5.66
C PRO A 6 -11.60 -16.56 5.85
N VAL A 7 -11.22 -15.77 4.84
CA VAL A 7 -10.02 -14.92 4.91
C VAL A 7 -10.20 -13.83 5.97
N LEU A 8 -11.34 -13.14 5.95
CA LEU A 8 -11.66 -12.12 6.96
C LEU A 8 -11.68 -12.73 8.37
N GLY A 9 -12.34 -13.88 8.55
CA GLY A 9 -12.41 -14.59 9.83
C GLY A 9 -11.04 -14.98 10.39
N LYS A 10 -10.11 -15.45 9.55
CA LYS A 10 -8.72 -15.76 9.94
C LYS A 10 -8.02 -14.54 10.52
N TYR A 11 -8.02 -13.41 9.81
CA TYR A 11 -7.32 -12.20 10.25
C TYR A 11 -8.00 -11.54 11.46
N TRP A 12 -9.33 -11.58 11.53
CA TRP A 12 -10.09 -11.06 12.67
C TRP A 12 -9.83 -11.86 13.95
N ALA A 13 -9.84 -13.18 13.88
CA ALA A 13 -9.51 -14.05 15.01
C ALA A 13 -8.07 -13.83 15.51
N ASN A 14 -7.12 -13.66 14.58
CA ASN A 14 -5.74 -13.33 14.94
C ASN A 14 -5.64 -11.96 15.63
N ALA A 15 -6.29 -10.93 15.08
CA ALA A 15 -6.32 -9.60 15.67
C ALA A 15 -6.91 -9.63 17.08
N TYR A 16 -8.04 -10.32 17.29
CA TYR A 16 -8.64 -10.47 18.62
C TYR A 16 -7.68 -11.13 19.62
N ARG A 17 -6.97 -12.20 19.23
CA ARG A 17 -5.98 -12.86 20.10
C ARG A 17 -4.89 -11.89 20.53
N VAL A 18 -4.26 -11.21 19.56
CA VAL A 18 -3.17 -10.26 19.82
C VAL A 18 -3.67 -9.09 20.67
N TYR A 19 -4.84 -8.55 20.36
CA TYR A 19 -5.37 -7.38 21.06
C TYR A 19 -5.82 -7.74 22.48
N LYS A 20 -6.40 -8.93 22.69
CA LYS A 20 -6.75 -9.39 24.04
C LYS A 20 -5.54 -9.50 24.96
N GLU A 21 -4.38 -9.86 24.42
CA GLU A 21 -3.14 -9.95 25.18
C GLU A 21 -2.50 -8.57 25.40
N ALA A 22 -2.48 -7.72 24.37
CA ALA A 22 -1.73 -6.47 24.37
C ALA A 22 -2.52 -5.23 24.85
N LEU A 23 -3.84 -5.18 24.65
CA LEU A 23 -4.67 -3.99 24.81
C LEU A 23 -5.57 -4.10 26.07
N ASN A 24 -4.98 -3.84 27.24
CA ASN A 24 -5.65 -4.03 28.53
C ASN A 24 -6.22 -2.74 29.15
N GLY A 25 -5.92 -1.58 28.55
CA GLY A 25 -6.38 -0.27 29.03
C GLY A 25 -7.86 0.00 28.71
N PRO A 26 -8.55 0.82 29.53
CA PRO A 26 -9.96 1.20 29.31
C PRO A 26 -10.22 1.89 27.97
N GLU A 27 -9.22 2.56 27.39
CA GLU A 27 -9.26 3.19 26.07
C GLU A 27 -9.53 2.21 24.92
N PHE A 28 -9.26 0.92 25.12
CA PHE A 28 -9.48 -0.12 24.10
C PHE A 28 -10.82 -0.83 24.23
N ALA A 29 -11.61 -0.54 25.28
CA ALA A 29 -12.87 -1.23 25.55
C ALA A 29 -13.85 -1.17 24.37
N SER A 30 -13.95 -0.01 23.71
CA SER A 30 -14.81 0.20 22.54
C SER A 30 -14.44 -0.70 21.36
N TRP A 31 -13.16 -1.06 21.20
CA TRP A 31 -12.75 -1.99 20.14
C TRP A 31 -13.35 -3.37 20.38
N PHE A 32 -13.25 -3.90 21.61
CA PHE A 32 -13.84 -5.19 21.93
C PHE A 32 -15.37 -5.17 21.87
N ALA A 33 -16.00 -4.09 22.30
CA ALA A 33 -17.46 -3.93 22.19
C ALA A 33 -17.92 -3.93 20.72
N THR A 34 -17.17 -3.28 19.82
CA THR A 34 -17.52 -3.13 18.40
C THR A 34 -17.18 -4.38 17.58
N PHE A 35 -15.95 -4.88 17.73
CA PHE A 35 -15.37 -5.90 16.85
C PHE A 35 -15.30 -7.29 17.48
N ALA A 36 -15.58 -7.43 18.77
CA ALA A 36 -15.67 -8.72 19.44
C ALA A 36 -16.94 -8.85 20.30
N PRO A 37 -18.13 -8.55 19.74
CA PRO A 37 -19.38 -8.66 20.49
C PRO A 37 -19.54 -10.09 21.01
N GLY A 38 -19.85 -10.24 22.30
CA GLY A 38 -19.88 -11.54 22.97
C GLY A 38 -18.50 -12.06 23.40
N GLY A 39 -17.48 -11.19 23.43
CA GLY A 39 -16.18 -11.50 24.01
C GLY A 39 -15.32 -12.43 23.15
N ARG A 40 -15.55 -12.49 21.84
CA ARG A 40 -14.76 -13.25 20.85
C ARG A 40 -14.84 -12.58 19.48
N ALA A 41 -13.88 -12.89 18.59
CA ALA A 41 -14.04 -12.56 17.18
C ALA A 41 -15.25 -13.33 16.57
N PRO A 42 -15.96 -12.73 15.58
CA PRO A 42 -16.95 -13.44 14.77
C PRO A 42 -16.37 -14.70 14.12
N LYS A 43 -17.18 -15.77 14.05
CA LYS A 43 -16.80 -17.02 13.37
C LYS A 43 -17.00 -16.88 11.86
N ILE A 44 -16.28 -17.70 11.10
CA ILE A 44 -16.51 -17.84 9.66
C ILE A 44 -17.98 -18.22 9.42
N GLY A 45 -18.63 -17.53 8.49
CA GLY A 45 -20.04 -17.70 8.17
C GLY A 45 -21.02 -16.99 9.10
N GLU A 46 -20.55 -16.40 10.21
CA GLU A 46 -21.38 -15.60 11.13
C GLU A 46 -21.70 -14.24 10.51
N VAL A 47 -22.88 -13.71 10.79
CA VAL A 47 -23.26 -12.36 10.40
C VAL A 47 -22.73 -11.38 11.43
N TRP A 48 -21.97 -10.38 10.98
CA TRP A 48 -21.58 -9.24 11.79
C TRP A 48 -22.27 -7.95 11.29
N ALA A 49 -22.59 -7.07 12.23
CA ALA A 49 -23.15 -5.76 11.97
C ALA A 49 -22.69 -4.77 13.05
N SER A 50 -22.56 -3.50 12.67
CA SER A 50 -22.31 -2.40 13.58
C SER A 50 -23.29 -1.27 13.31
N PRO A 51 -24.32 -1.08 14.17
CA PRO A 51 -25.23 0.06 14.09
C PRO A 51 -24.49 1.40 14.18
N ASP A 52 -23.44 1.46 15.00
CA ASP A 52 -22.61 2.66 15.17
C ASP A 52 -21.91 3.08 13.88
N HIS A 53 -21.32 2.13 13.13
CA HIS A 53 -20.76 2.42 11.81
C HIS A 53 -21.85 2.94 10.85
N ALA A 54 -23.05 2.36 10.88
CA ALA A 54 -24.14 2.80 10.02
C ALA A 54 -24.62 4.22 10.35
N ALA A 55 -24.69 4.57 11.64
CA ALA A 55 -25.04 5.91 12.09
C ALA A 55 -23.96 6.94 11.69
N THR A 56 -22.68 6.60 11.89
CA THR A 56 -21.56 7.44 11.47
C THR A 56 -21.54 7.68 9.97
N LEU A 57 -21.65 6.62 9.16
CA LEU A 57 -21.67 6.75 7.69
C LEU A 57 -22.85 7.59 7.21
N ARG A 58 -24.02 7.45 7.86
CA ARG A 58 -25.18 8.29 7.57
C ARG A 58 -24.92 9.75 7.91
N SER A 59 -24.35 10.04 9.08
CA SER A 59 -24.00 11.40 9.49
C SER A 59 -23.01 12.04 8.51
N ILE A 60 -21.98 11.30 8.06
CA ILE A 60 -21.04 11.79 7.04
C ILE A 60 -21.77 12.09 5.73
N ALA A 61 -22.67 11.21 5.28
CA ALA A 61 -23.42 11.42 4.05
C ALA A 61 -24.37 12.62 4.12
N GLU A 62 -25.10 12.78 5.23
CA GLU A 62 -26.08 13.85 5.43
C GLU A 62 -25.44 15.23 5.63
N THR A 63 -24.19 15.26 6.07
CA THR A 63 -23.45 16.51 6.35
C THR A 63 -22.34 16.79 5.35
N GLU A 64 -22.22 16.00 4.29
CA GLU A 64 -21.11 16.09 3.33
C GLU A 64 -19.73 16.11 4.02
N ALA A 65 -19.58 15.20 5.00
CA ALA A 65 -18.43 15.04 5.89
C ALA A 65 -18.20 16.13 6.96
N GLU A 66 -18.97 17.21 7.00
CA GLU A 66 -18.79 18.28 8.01
C GLU A 66 -18.90 17.78 9.45
N SER A 67 -19.79 16.81 9.74
CA SER A 67 -19.89 16.20 11.07
C SER A 67 -18.56 15.60 11.55
N PHE A 68 -17.80 15.00 10.64
CA PHE A 68 -16.54 14.31 10.94
C PHE A 68 -15.39 15.27 11.25
N TYR A 69 -15.34 16.42 10.59
CA TYR A 69 -14.23 17.36 10.69
C TYR A 69 -14.54 18.59 11.56
N ARG A 70 -15.79 19.06 11.56
CA ARG A 70 -16.21 20.34 12.17
C ARG A 70 -17.56 20.25 12.90
N GLY A 71 -18.00 19.05 13.26
CA GLY A 71 -19.29 18.83 13.93
C GLY A 71 -19.27 17.77 15.03
N GLU A 72 -20.40 17.10 15.23
CA GLU A 72 -20.62 16.21 16.38
C GLU A 72 -19.61 15.06 16.47
N LEU A 73 -19.26 14.44 15.33
CA LEU A 73 -18.26 13.36 15.33
C LEU A 73 -16.86 13.89 15.67
N ALA A 74 -16.50 15.08 15.18
CA ALA A 74 -15.23 15.73 15.51
C ALA A 74 -15.09 15.99 17.02
N GLU A 75 -16.15 16.49 17.65
CA GLU A 75 -16.20 16.69 19.10
C GLU A 75 -16.04 15.37 19.88
N LYS A 76 -16.69 14.29 19.43
CA LYS A 76 -16.55 12.96 20.05
C LYS A 76 -15.13 12.42 19.93
N ILE A 77 -14.49 12.57 18.76
CA ILE A 77 -13.10 12.15 18.53
C ILE A 77 -12.17 12.92 19.47
N ALA A 78 -12.29 14.25 19.52
CA ALA A 78 -11.44 15.12 20.34
C ALA A 78 -11.64 14.87 21.84
N ALA A 79 -12.89 14.68 22.29
CA ALA A 79 -13.19 14.36 23.68
C ALA A 79 -12.59 13.01 24.10
N PHE A 80 -12.72 11.98 23.25
CA PHE A 80 -12.13 10.67 23.50
C PHE A 80 -10.60 10.72 23.53
N SER A 81 -9.98 11.42 22.57
CA SER A 81 -8.53 11.67 22.57
C SER A 81 -8.08 12.35 23.87
N LYS A 82 -8.73 13.45 24.27
CA LYS A 82 -8.42 14.20 25.50
C LYS A 82 -8.59 13.35 26.76
N GLN A 83 -9.64 12.54 26.83
CA GLN A 83 -9.93 11.68 27.99
C GLN A 83 -8.77 10.74 28.32
N TYR A 84 -8.06 10.25 27.31
CA TYR A 84 -6.96 9.29 27.47
C TYR A 84 -5.57 9.91 27.21
N GLY A 85 -5.47 11.26 27.26
CA GLY A 85 -4.19 11.96 27.11
C GLY A 85 -3.60 11.93 25.70
N GLY A 86 -4.45 11.73 24.68
CA GLY A 86 -4.08 11.83 23.27
C GLY A 86 -3.84 13.27 22.81
N PHE A 87 -3.22 13.40 21.64
CA PHE A 87 -2.82 14.70 21.07
C PHE A 87 -3.80 15.25 20.03
N LEU A 88 -4.72 14.43 19.52
CA LEU A 88 -5.67 14.84 18.49
C LEU A 88 -6.76 15.74 19.09
N ALA A 89 -6.81 17.00 18.66
CA ALA A 89 -7.79 18.00 19.08
C ALA A 89 -8.86 18.26 18.00
N ALA A 90 -9.94 18.94 18.37
CA ALA A 90 -11.00 19.32 17.43
C ALA A 90 -10.45 20.27 16.35
N ASP A 91 -9.57 21.21 16.72
CA ASP A 91 -8.93 22.14 15.78
C ASP A 91 -8.04 21.41 14.76
N ASP A 92 -7.43 20.28 15.13
CA ASP A 92 -6.67 19.46 14.17
C ASP A 92 -7.58 18.87 13.08
N LEU A 93 -8.79 18.46 13.45
CA LEU A 93 -9.81 17.96 12.52
C LEU A 93 -10.40 19.09 11.68
N ALA A 94 -10.67 20.25 12.29
CA ALA A 94 -11.32 21.38 11.63
C ALA A 94 -10.43 22.04 10.58
N GLU A 95 -9.11 22.04 10.78
CA GLU A 95 -8.14 22.56 9.82
C GLU A 95 -7.83 21.59 8.67
N TYR A 96 -8.31 20.34 8.72
CA TYR A 96 -8.07 19.37 7.65
C TYR A 96 -8.93 19.66 6.42
N GLU A 97 -8.29 19.60 5.25
CA GLU A 97 -8.95 19.51 3.94
C GLU A 97 -8.20 18.50 3.06
N PRO A 98 -8.89 17.74 2.19
CA PRO A 98 -8.23 16.93 1.17
C PRO A 98 -7.51 17.85 0.17
N GLU A 99 -6.27 17.49 -0.16
CA GLU A 99 -5.42 18.28 -1.05
C GLU A 99 -5.41 17.66 -2.45
N TRP A 100 -5.81 18.43 -3.46
CA TRP A 100 -5.57 18.08 -4.85
C TRP A 100 -4.09 18.29 -5.18
N VAL A 101 -3.42 17.23 -5.61
CA VAL A 101 -1.99 17.23 -5.92
C VAL A 101 -1.76 16.79 -7.36
N GLU A 102 -0.70 17.31 -7.96
CA GLU A 102 -0.26 16.86 -9.30
C GLU A 102 0.47 15.52 -9.18
N PRO A 103 0.05 14.47 -9.91
CA PRO A 103 0.73 13.18 -9.90
C PRO A 103 2.13 13.26 -10.52
N ILE A 104 3.00 12.33 -10.15
CA ILE A 104 4.34 12.18 -10.71
C ILE A 104 4.40 10.92 -11.58
N SER A 105 5.26 10.92 -12.62
CA SER A 105 5.40 9.78 -13.52
C SER A 105 6.84 9.41 -13.84
N VAL A 106 7.00 8.22 -14.41
CA VAL A 106 8.19 7.84 -15.17
C VAL A 106 7.78 7.24 -16.51
N SER A 107 8.51 7.60 -17.56
CA SER A 107 8.39 6.96 -18.86
C SER A 107 9.04 5.58 -18.83
N TYR A 108 8.26 4.55 -19.19
CA TYR A 108 8.71 3.17 -19.23
C TYR A 108 8.25 2.51 -20.53
N ARG A 109 9.20 2.31 -21.45
CA ARG A 109 8.99 1.63 -22.75
C ARG A 109 7.77 2.14 -23.55
N GLY A 110 7.59 3.47 -23.57
CA GLY A 110 6.50 4.13 -24.30
C GLY A 110 5.19 4.31 -23.52
N TYR A 111 5.13 3.80 -22.28
CA TYR A 111 4.07 4.08 -21.32
C TYR A 111 4.55 5.13 -20.31
N GLU A 112 3.60 5.78 -19.63
CA GLU A 112 3.87 6.55 -18.41
C GLU A 112 3.19 5.86 -17.24
N VAL A 113 4.01 5.54 -16.22
CA VAL A 113 3.55 4.98 -14.96
C VAL A 113 3.40 6.13 -13.96
N TRP A 114 2.22 6.27 -13.38
CA TRP A 114 1.86 7.40 -12.52
C TRP A 114 1.65 6.96 -11.07
N GLU A 115 2.08 7.83 -10.16
CA GLU A 115 1.92 7.69 -8.72
C GLU A 115 1.58 9.04 -8.07
N ILE A 116 1.05 8.99 -6.85
CA ILE A 116 0.86 10.19 -6.01
C ILE A 116 2.23 10.71 -5.54
N PRO A 117 2.45 12.04 -5.51
CA PRO A 117 3.69 12.64 -5.04
C PRO A 117 3.96 12.36 -3.54
N PRO A 118 5.17 12.68 -3.04
CA PRO A 118 5.44 12.68 -1.61
C PRO A 118 4.37 13.45 -0.81
N ASN A 119 3.96 12.96 0.35
CA ASN A 119 4.62 11.98 1.24
C ASN A 119 4.36 10.49 0.94
N GLY A 120 3.73 10.16 -0.20
CA GLY A 120 3.51 8.78 -0.63
C GLY A 120 4.78 8.05 -1.07
N GLN A 121 4.81 6.73 -0.87
CA GLN A 121 5.92 5.88 -1.28
C GLN A 121 5.92 5.45 -2.75
N GLY A 122 5.02 5.99 -3.58
CA GLY A 122 4.90 5.62 -5.00
C GLY A 122 6.16 5.98 -5.77
N LEU A 123 6.86 7.03 -5.30
CA LEU A 123 8.19 7.40 -5.76
C LEU A 123 9.20 6.24 -5.70
N VAL A 124 9.09 5.31 -4.75
CA VAL A 124 9.95 4.10 -4.71
C VAL A 124 9.69 3.21 -5.92
N ALA A 125 8.42 3.01 -6.30
CA ALA A 125 8.07 2.21 -7.47
C ALA A 125 8.63 2.86 -8.73
N LEU A 126 8.42 4.17 -8.90
CA LEU A 126 8.92 4.93 -10.05
C LEU A 126 10.45 4.93 -10.12
N MET A 127 11.17 5.11 -9.01
CA MET A 127 12.64 5.01 -8.97
C MET A 127 13.11 3.63 -9.43
N ALA A 128 12.49 2.55 -8.93
CA ALA A 128 12.87 1.19 -9.32
C ALA A 128 12.57 0.90 -10.80
N ILE A 129 11.41 1.34 -11.30
CA ILE A 129 11.03 1.26 -12.72
C ILE A 129 12.05 2.02 -13.58
N ASN A 130 12.46 3.22 -13.16
CA ASN A 130 13.43 4.02 -13.89
C ASN A 130 14.83 3.38 -13.94
N ILE A 131 15.26 2.76 -12.84
CA ILE A 131 16.49 1.95 -12.80
C ILE A 131 16.36 0.78 -13.79
N MET A 132 15.23 0.07 -13.79
CA MET A 132 14.97 -1.06 -14.67
C MET A 132 14.86 -0.69 -16.15
N ASN A 133 14.46 0.55 -16.48
CA ASN A 133 14.32 1.06 -17.84
C ASN A 133 15.65 1.00 -18.62
N GLY A 134 16.76 0.94 -17.91
CA GLY A 134 18.10 0.86 -18.46
C GLY A 134 18.63 -0.55 -18.73
N PHE A 135 17.81 -1.58 -18.56
CA PHE A 135 18.16 -2.97 -18.86
C PHE A 135 17.30 -3.54 -19.98
N ASP A 136 17.92 -4.37 -20.81
CA ASP A 136 17.20 -5.26 -21.71
C ASP A 136 16.61 -6.42 -20.89
N VAL A 137 15.35 -6.72 -21.15
CA VAL A 137 14.58 -7.74 -20.45
C VAL A 137 14.06 -8.75 -21.49
N PRO A 138 14.27 -10.06 -21.29
CA PRO A 138 13.74 -11.09 -22.18
C PRO A 138 12.21 -11.18 -22.09
N SER A 139 11.57 -11.80 -23.07
CA SER A 139 10.10 -12.01 -23.09
C SER A 139 9.58 -12.91 -21.96
N VAL A 140 10.46 -13.67 -21.30
CA VAL A 140 10.13 -14.52 -20.16
C VAL A 140 11.15 -14.22 -19.06
N PRO A 141 10.71 -13.91 -17.82
CA PRO A 141 11.62 -13.48 -16.77
C PRO A 141 12.56 -14.60 -16.35
N ASP A 142 13.85 -14.37 -16.55
CA ASP A 142 14.92 -15.27 -16.15
C ASP A 142 15.50 -14.88 -14.78
N VAL A 143 16.55 -15.59 -14.36
CA VAL A 143 17.23 -15.33 -13.07
C VAL A 143 17.77 -13.90 -13.01
N GLU A 144 18.32 -13.41 -14.12
CA GLU A 144 18.95 -12.10 -14.18
C GLU A 144 17.90 -10.98 -14.11
N THR A 145 16.74 -11.19 -14.73
CA THR A 145 15.58 -10.31 -14.63
C THR A 145 15.12 -10.17 -13.17
N HIS A 146 14.90 -11.28 -12.48
CA HIS A 146 14.50 -11.25 -11.06
C HIS A 146 15.58 -10.63 -10.18
N HIS A 147 16.86 -10.93 -10.43
CA HIS A 147 17.98 -10.34 -9.72
C HIS A 147 17.95 -8.81 -9.85
N ARG A 148 17.91 -8.28 -11.07
CA ARG A 148 17.89 -6.82 -11.32
C ARG A 148 16.66 -6.15 -10.73
N GLN A 149 15.48 -6.78 -10.84
CA GLN A 149 14.26 -6.30 -10.21
C GLN A 149 14.43 -6.11 -8.69
N ILE A 150 14.95 -7.13 -8.01
CA ILE A 150 15.17 -7.10 -6.56
C ILE A 150 16.21 -6.03 -6.20
N GLU A 151 17.34 -5.97 -6.90
CA GLU A 151 18.40 -5.00 -6.61
C GLU A 151 17.97 -3.54 -6.87
N ALA A 152 17.26 -3.29 -7.96
CA ALA A 152 16.68 -1.98 -8.27
C ALA A 152 15.70 -1.54 -7.17
N MET A 153 14.85 -2.46 -6.71
CA MET A 153 13.90 -2.20 -5.64
C MET A 153 14.59 -1.92 -4.30
N LYS A 154 15.65 -2.65 -3.96
CA LYS A 154 16.47 -2.42 -2.75
C LYS A 154 17.07 -1.01 -2.72
N LEU A 155 17.68 -0.60 -3.84
CA LEU A 155 18.26 0.74 -3.98
C LEU A 155 17.18 1.83 -3.87
N ALA A 156 16.06 1.66 -4.57
CA ALA A 156 14.94 2.60 -4.52
C ALA A 156 14.33 2.71 -3.11
N PHE A 157 14.25 1.60 -2.36
CA PHE A 157 13.78 1.63 -0.98
C PHE A 157 14.74 2.34 -0.04
N ALA A 158 16.05 2.12 -0.20
CA ALA A 158 17.06 2.83 0.58
C ALA A 158 16.92 4.35 0.39
N ASP A 159 16.80 4.79 -0.88
CA ASP A 159 16.55 6.19 -1.22
C ASP A 159 15.21 6.69 -0.66
N GLY A 160 14.15 5.89 -0.82
CA GLY A 160 12.83 6.23 -0.32
C GLY A 160 12.80 6.46 1.20
N LYS A 161 13.49 5.61 1.97
CA LYS A 161 13.58 5.76 3.42
C LYS A 161 14.40 6.97 3.83
N ALA A 162 15.46 7.28 3.08
CA ALA A 162 16.31 8.42 3.37
C ALA A 162 15.64 9.76 3.04
N TYR A 163 14.89 9.84 1.95
CA TYR A 163 14.48 11.12 1.37
C TYR A 163 12.97 11.40 1.36
N ILE A 164 12.11 10.38 1.27
CA ILE A 164 10.66 10.61 1.16
C ILE A 164 10.10 11.01 2.52
N ALA A 165 9.44 12.16 2.54
CA ALA A 165 8.71 12.69 3.68
C ALA A 165 7.60 13.62 3.19
N ASP A 166 6.95 14.33 4.12
CA ASP A 166 6.21 15.54 3.79
C ASP A 166 7.06 16.47 2.91
N ARG A 167 6.52 16.91 1.77
CA ARG A 167 7.23 17.70 0.76
C ARG A 167 7.91 18.95 1.34
N ARG A 168 7.33 19.54 2.39
CA ARG A 168 7.89 20.72 3.08
C ARG A 168 9.21 20.44 3.82
N TYR A 169 9.54 19.16 4.03
CA TYR A 169 10.67 18.69 4.84
C TYR A 169 11.65 17.80 4.05
N MET A 170 11.40 17.57 2.76
CA MET A 170 12.33 16.82 1.91
C MET A 170 13.57 17.66 1.58
N SER A 171 14.72 17.01 1.52
CA SER A 171 16.00 17.65 1.16
C SER A 171 16.32 17.65 -0.34
N CYS A 172 15.54 16.91 -1.13
CA CYS A 172 15.62 16.86 -2.58
C CYS A 172 14.22 16.86 -3.19
N SER A 173 14.15 17.17 -4.48
CA SER A 173 12.91 17.13 -5.26
C SER A 173 12.62 15.72 -5.79
N PRO A 174 11.33 15.38 -6.02
CA PRO A 174 10.96 14.16 -6.74
C PRO A 174 11.64 14.04 -8.11
N ASP A 175 11.78 15.15 -8.84
CA ASP A 175 12.38 15.19 -10.18
C ASP A 175 13.87 14.79 -10.16
N GLU A 176 14.62 15.19 -9.13
CA GLU A 176 16.01 14.78 -8.96
C GLU A 176 16.12 13.26 -8.75
N LEU A 177 15.25 12.69 -7.90
CA LEU A 177 15.18 11.26 -7.63
C LEU A 177 14.69 10.43 -8.83
N LEU A 178 13.88 11.04 -9.71
CA LEU A 178 13.39 10.43 -10.95
C LEU A 178 14.24 10.77 -12.19
N SER A 179 15.34 11.50 -12.02
CA SER A 179 16.19 11.85 -13.14
C SER A 179 16.90 10.63 -13.74
N GLY A 180 17.07 10.61 -15.06
CA GLY A 180 17.78 9.54 -15.76
C GLY A 180 19.24 9.39 -15.32
N SER A 181 19.88 10.48 -14.91
CA SER A 181 21.25 10.47 -14.36
C SER A 181 21.31 9.80 -12.99
N PHE A 182 20.35 10.08 -12.10
CA PHE A 182 20.24 9.42 -10.80
C PHE A 182 19.95 7.92 -10.96
N ALA A 183 19.02 7.55 -11.84
CA ALA A 183 18.75 6.16 -12.16
C ALA A 183 19.97 5.44 -12.75
N ALA A 184 20.73 6.08 -13.64
CA ALA A 184 21.98 5.52 -14.17
C ALA A 184 23.05 5.32 -13.08
N MET A 185 23.21 6.31 -12.18
CA MET A 185 24.12 6.22 -11.04
C MET A 185 23.76 5.05 -10.10
N ARG A 186 22.47 4.86 -9.79
CA ARG A 186 22.00 3.74 -8.96
C ARG A 186 22.15 2.40 -9.68
N ARG A 187 21.76 2.34 -10.96
CA ARG A 187 21.91 1.14 -11.81
C ARG A 187 23.35 0.63 -11.88
N ALA A 188 24.33 1.53 -11.93
CA ALA A 188 25.75 1.15 -11.95
C ALA A 188 26.22 0.42 -10.68
N GLN A 189 25.44 0.44 -9.59
CA GLN A 189 25.73 -0.29 -8.35
C GLN A 189 25.21 -1.74 -8.38
N ILE A 190 24.38 -2.10 -9.36
CA ILE A 190 23.85 -3.46 -9.53
C ILE A 190 24.92 -4.31 -10.21
N GLY A 191 25.58 -5.17 -9.42
CA GLY A 191 26.57 -6.14 -9.87
C GLY A 191 25.96 -7.52 -10.13
N GLU A 192 26.79 -8.57 -10.18
CA GLU A 192 26.30 -9.95 -10.35
C GLU A 192 25.79 -10.58 -9.04
N GLU A 193 26.27 -10.09 -7.90
CA GLU A 193 25.97 -10.56 -6.55
C GLU A 193 25.02 -9.59 -5.81
N ALA A 194 24.23 -10.13 -4.89
CA ALA A 194 23.29 -9.35 -4.08
C ALA A 194 24.00 -8.37 -3.15
N LEU A 195 23.68 -7.08 -3.27
CA LEU A 195 24.19 -6.00 -2.43
C LEU A 195 23.55 -5.99 -1.04
N THR A 196 24.17 -5.35 -0.06
CA THR A 196 23.50 -4.99 1.20
C THR A 196 23.11 -3.52 1.13
N PRO A 197 21.81 -3.18 1.12
CA PRO A 197 21.38 -1.79 1.07
C PRO A 197 21.49 -1.15 2.46
N GLU A 198 22.10 0.02 2.57
CA GLU A 198 22.11 0.88 3.77
C GLU A 198 20.94 1.90 3.69
N PRO A 199 20.27 2.37 4.78
CA PRO A 199 19.69 1.68 5.92
C PRO A 199 18.13 1.57 5.89
N GLY A 200 17.60 0.65 6.71
CA GLY A 200 16.25 0.65 7.32
C GLY A 200 15.41 -0.61 7.08
N THR A 201 14.84 -1.22 8.13
CA THR A 201 13.88 -2.36 8.08
C THR A 201 12.43 -1.85 7.96
N PRO A 202 11.59 -2.37 7.02
CA PRO A 202 10.23 -1.91 6.82
C PRO A 202 9.23 -2.45 7.87
N PRO A 203 8.39 -1.59 8.48
CA PRO A 203 7.27 -2.05 9.31
C PRO A 203 6.16 -2.76 8.51
N LYS A 204 5.41 -3.67 9.13
CA LYS A 204 4.33 -4.43 8.46
C LYS A 204 3.02 -3.63 8.45
N GLY A 205 2.27 -3.68 7.34
CA GLY A 205 0.99 -2.98 7.20
C GLY A 205 -0.01 -3.71 6.31
N GLY A 206 -1.29 -3.41 6.47
CA GLY A 206 -2.39 -3.92 5.66
C GLY A 206 -3.24 -2.77 5.12
N THR A 207 -3.88 -2.92 3.99
CA THR A 207 -4.56 -1.82 3.26
C THR A 207 -5.72 -2.40 2.44
N VAL A 208 -6.60 -1.57 1.88
CA VAL A 208 -7.61 -1.97 0.89
C VAL A 208 -7.42 -1.10 -0.35
N TYR A 209 -7.30 -1.74 -1.52
CA TYR A 209 -7.20 -1.09 -2.82
C TYR A 209 -8.50 -1.32 -3.64
N LEU A 210 -8.88 -0.35 -4.46
CA LEU A 210 -10.06 -0.37 -5.31
C LEU A 210 -9.74 0.30 -6.66
N ALA A 211 -10.21 -0.32 -7.74
CA ALA A 211 -10.18 0.23 -9.08
C ALA A 211 -11.61 0.30 -9.64
N ALA A 212 -11.94 1.37 -10.35
CA ALA A 212 -13.22 1.53 -11.05
C ALA A 212 -13.01 2.21 -12.40
N ALA A 213 -13.83 1.87 -13.38
CA ALA A 213 -13.83 2.45 -14.73
C ALA A 213 -15.26 2.43 -15.30
N ASP A 214 -15.61 3.40 -16.16
CA ASP A 214 -16.91 3.47 -16.82
C ASP A 214 -16.81 3.64 -18.35
N GLY A 215 -17.97 3.57 -19.02
CA GLY A 215 -18.09 3.71 -20.47
C GLY A 215 -17.89 5.14 -21.00
N GLU A 216 -17.89 6.15 -20.13
CA GLU A 216 -17.59 7.54 -20.47
C GLU A 216 -16.07 7.80 -20.48
N GLY A 217 -15.29 6.84 -19.96
CA GLY A 217 -13.84 6.89 -19.91
C GLY A 217 -13.28 7.40 -18.59
N ASN A 218 -14.13 7.60 -17.57
CA ASN A 218 -13.64 7.90 -16.23
C ASN A 218 -13.01 6.65 -15.63
N MET A 219 -11.88 6.82 -14.95
CA MET A 219 -11.15 5.74 -14.30
C MET A 219 -10.54 6.22 -12.99
N VAL A 220 -10.64 5.40 -11.94
CA VAL A 220 -10.21 5.75 -10.59
C VAL A 220 -9.35 4.65 -10.01
N SER A 221 -8.18 5.05 -9.49
CA SER A 221 -7.31 4.25 -8.65
C SER A 221 -7.43 4.77 -7.20
N TYR A 222 -8.09 4.01 -6.33
CA TYR A 222 -8.44 4.45 -4.96
C TYR A 222 -7.91 3.48 -3.91
N ILE A 223 -7.43 4.01 -2.79
CA ILE A 223 -6.83 3.20 -1.74
C ILE A 223 -6.90 3.90 -0.39
N GLN A 224 -7.26 3.14 0.66
CA GLN A 224 -7.38 3.67 2.03
C GLN A 224 -6.95 2.62 3.08
N SER A 225 -6.47 3.06 4.24
CA SER A 225 -5.98 2.15 5.29
C SER A 225 -5.80 2.80 6.66
N ASN A 226 -6.08 2.01 7.70
CA ASN A 226 -5.71 2.30 9.10
C ASN A 226 -4.24 2.05 9.44
N TYR A 227 -3.39 1.81 8.43
CA TYR A 227 -2.01 1.37 8.49
C TYR A 227 -1.80 -0.08 8.97
N MET A 228 -1.87 -0.36 10.26
CA MET A 228 -1.67 -1.72 10.79
C MET A 228 -3.00 -2.39 11.14
N GLY A 229 -3.62 -3.08 10.18
CA GLY A 229 -4.85 -3.84 10.43
C GLY A 229 -5.99 -2.95 10.93
N PHE A 230 -6.48 -3.20 12.15
CA PHE A 230 -7.50 -2.34 12.79
C PHE A 230 -6.98 -0.93 13.17
N GLY A 231 -5.68 -0.69 13.08
CA GLY A 231 -5.04 0.60 13.37
C GLY A 231 -4.45 0.63 14.77
N SER A 232 -4.77 1.70 15.50
CA SER A 232 -4.28 1.93 16.87
C SER A 232 -4.90 1.00 17.92
N GLY A 233 -5.99 0.29 17.57
CA GLY A 233 -6.85 -0.40 18.52
C GLY A 233 -7.82 0.53 19.25
N LEU A 234 -7.73 1.84 19.05
CA LEU A 234 -8.67 2.81 19.60
C LEU A 234 -9.91 2.93 18.73
N VAL A 235 -11.08 2.88 19.36
CA VAL A 235 -12.37 3.10 18.70
C VAL A 235 -13.13 4.15 19.47
N VAL A 236 -13.57 5.21 18.79
CA VAL A 236 -14.35 6.26 19.44
C VAL A 236 -15.70 5.68 19.90
N PRO A 237 -16.04 5.76 21.20
CA PRO A 237 -17.22 5.08 21.75
C PRO A 237 -18.51 5.49 21.03
N GLY A 238 -19.33 4.51 20.66
CA GLY A 238 -20.66 4.73 20.06
C GLY A 238 -20.64 5.21 18.60
N THR A 239 -19.49 5.22 17.93
CA THR A 239 -19.38 5.68 16.52
C THR A 239 -18.85 4.60 15.58
N GLY A 240 -18.19 3.56 16.09
CA GLY A 240 -17.49 2.57 15.29
C GLY A 240 -16.22 3.10 14.61
N ILE A 241 -15.84 4.36 14.81
CA ILE A 241 -14.65 4.96 14.18
C ILE A 241 -13.38 4.37 14.81
N ALA A 242 -12.74 3.45 14.09
CA ALA A 242 -11.45 2.89 14.45
C ALA A 242 -10.31 3.81 14.00
N LEU A 243 -9.55 4.35 14.94
CA LEU A 243 -8.50 5.34 14.66
C LEU A 243 -7.25 4.64 14.09
N HIS A 244 -6.73 5.17 12.98
CA HIS A 244 -5.50 4.68 12.37
C HIS A 244 -4.27 4.86 13.27
N ASN A 245 -3.21 4.10 13.04
CA ASN A 245 -1.91 4.32 13.70
C ASN A 245 -0.81 4.83 12.75
N ARG A 246 -1.20 5.59 11.70
CA ARG A 246 -0.29 6.05 10.63
C ARG A 246 0.95 6.80 11.13
N GLY A 247 0.84 7.54 12.24
CA GLY A 247 1.95 8.25 12.89
C GLY A 247 3.11 7.36 13.31
N HIS A 248 2.93 6.04 13.41
CA HIS A 248 4.00 5.08 13.64
C HIS A 248 5.05 5.05 12.50
N ASN A 249 4.77 5.65 11.33
CA ASN A 249 5.76 5.82 10.27
C ASN A 249 6.76 6.95 10.54
N PHE A 250 6.57 7.81 11.56
CA PHE A 250 7.58 8.82 11.88
C PHE A 250 8.88 8.18 12.41
N VAL A 251 10.00 8.80 12.07
CA VAL A 251 11.31 8.46 12.63
C VAL A 251 11.54 9.26 13.90
N PHE A 252 12.05 8.62 14.95
CA PHE A 252 12.40 9.27 16.22
C PHE A 252 13.83 9.87 16.15
N ASP A 253 14.09 10.65 15.10
CA ASP A 253 15.24 11.55 14.95
C ASP A 253 14.72 12.82 14.28
N GLU A 254 14.76 13.94 15.00
CA GLU A 254 14.26 15.24 14.52
C GLU A 254 15.01 15.75 13.28
N ARG A 255 16.25 15.28 13.06
CA ARG A 255 17.06 15.65 11.89
C ARG A 255 16.71 14.83 10.65
N HIS A 256 15.97 13.73 10.82
CA HIS A 256 15.52 12.92 9.70
C HIS A 256 14.43 13.67 8.91
N PRO A 257 14.41 13.63 7.56
CA PRO A 257 13.35 14.28 6.77
C PRO A 257 11.94 13.84 7.18
N ASN A 258 11.80 12.58 7.60
CA ASN A 258 10.57 12.01 8.17
C ASN A 258 10.54 11.97 9.72
N GLY A 259 11.24 12.90 10.39
CA GLY A 259 11.16 13.11 11.84
C GLY A 259 9.78 13.62 12.27
N LEU A 260 9.31 13.24 13.46
CA LEU A 260 8.02 13.67 14.02
C LEU A 260 7.99 15.21 14.21
N ALA A 261 6.97 15.86 13.68
CA ALA A 261 6.72 17.29 13.92
C ALA A 261 5.21 17.62 13.88
N PRO A 262 4.75 18.68 14.57
CA PRO A 262 3.35 19.11 14.50
C PRO A 262 2.91 19.41 13.07
N ARG A 263 1.67 19.04 12.73
CA ARG A 263 1.05 19.30 11.41
C ARG A 263 1.82 18.75 10.21
N LYS A 264 2.80 17.86 10.43
CA LYS A 264 3.55 17.16 9.38
C LYS A 264 2.83 15.87 9.01
N LYS A 265 2.83 15.52 7.73
CA LYS A 265 2.31 14.23 7.26
C LYS A 265 3.44 13.18 7.36
N PRO A 266 3.25 12.01 8.01
CA PRO A 266 4.27 10.96 8.08
C PRO A 266 4.46 10.29 6.71
N TYR A 267 5.62 9.70 6.44
CA TYR A 267 5.81 8.81 5.29
C TYR A 267 4.61 7.87 5.11
N HIS A 268 4.05 7.84 3.91
CA HIS A 268 2.78 7.18 3.66
C HIS A 268 2.94 5.97 2.75
N THR A 269 2.48 4.82 3.24
CA THR A 269 2.69 3.57 2.51
C THR A 269 1.71 3.38 1.36
N ILE A 270 0.55 4.01 1.41
CA ILE A 270 -0.55 3.79 0.47
C ILE A 270 -0.22 4.44 -0.88
N ILE A 271 -0.31 3.68 -1.97
CA ILE A 271 0.02 4.16 -3.31
C ILE A 271 -1.01 3.66 -4.36
N PRO A 272 -1.86 4.53 -4.92
CA PRO A 272 -2.66 4.19 -6.10
C PRO A 272 -1.85 4.42 -7.38
N GLY A 273 -1.67 3.37 -8.17
CA GLY A 273 -1.00 3.44 -9.47
C GLY A 273 -1.96 3.73 -10.61
N PHE A 274 -1.48 4.40 -11.65
CA PHE A 274 -2.22 4.59 -12.91
C PHE A 274 -1.28 4.46 -14.11
N LEU A 275 -1.76 3.90 -15.21
CA LEU A 275 -0.98 3.67 -16.42
C LEU A 275 -1.57 4.46 -17.59
N THR A 276 -0.72 5.10 -18.39
CA THR A 276 -1.10 5.77 -19.64
C THR A 276 -0.12 5.45 -20.76
N LYS A 277 -0.53 5.63 -22.02
CA LYS A 277 0.32 5.43 -23.20
C LYS A 277 0.01 6.49 -24.24
N GLY A 278 1.01 7.26 -24.67
CA GLY A 278 0.81 8.34 -25.65
C GLY A 278 -0.23 9.39 -25.21
N GLY A 279 -0.34 9.64 -23.89
CA GLY A 279 -1.35 10.54 -23.31
C GLY A 279 -2.76 9.95 -23.18
N ALA A 280 -3.02 8.76 -23.73
CA ALA A 280 -4.29 8.06 -23.55
C ALA A 280 -4.27 7.20 -22.26
N PRO A 281 -5.38 7.14 -21.52
CA PRO A 281 -5.40 6.42 -20.26
C PRO A 281 -5.55 4.91 -20.51
N VAL A 282 -4.61 4.13 -19.99
CA VAL A 282 -4.64 2.66 -20.03
C VAL A 282 -5.43 2.14 -18.83
N GLY A 283 -5.19 2.67 -17.63
CA GLY A 283 -6.10 2.46 -16.51
C GLY A 283 -5.46 2.34 -15.13
N PRO A 284 -6.28 2.06 -14.10
CA PRO A 284 -5.86 1.98 -12.70
C PRO A 284 -5.26 0.61 -12.35
N PHE A 285 -4.25 0.63 -11.48
CA PHE A 285 -3.72 -0.56 -10.82
C PHE A 285 -3.23 -0.26 -9.41
N GLY A 286 -3.15 -1.31 -8.60
CA GLY A 286 -2.49 -1.22 -7.30
C GLY A 286 -2.33 -2.59 -6.69
N VAL A 287 -1.25 -2.80 -5.94
CA VAL A 287 -0.99 -4.05 -5.21
C VAL A 287 -0.82 -3.73 -3.74
N MET A 288 -1.88 -3.85 -2.98
CA MET A 288 -1.98 -3.57 -1.55
C MET A 288 -0.94 -4.36 -0.73
N GLY A 289 -0.36 -3.80 0.33
CA GLY A 289 0.46 -4.60 1.27
C GLY A 289 1.55 -3.85 2.05
N GLY A 290 1.32 -2.59 2.45
CA GLY A 290 2.35 -1.80 3.13
C GLY A 290 3.57 -1.60 2.21
N PHE A 291 4.74 -2.09 2.61
CA PHE A 291 5.97 -2.02 1.82
C PHE A 291 6.06 -3.04 0.68
N MET A 292 5.09 -3.96 0.57
CA MET A 292 4.91 -4.74 -0.66
C MET A 292 4.51 -3.82 -1.82
N GLN A 293 3.83 -2.70 -1.56
CA GLN A 293 3.15 -1.95 -2.63
C GLN A 293 4.09 -1.53 -3.76
N PRO A 294 5.24 -0.84 -3.55
CA PRO A 294 6.14 -0.52 -4.66
C PRO A 294 6.68 -1.75 -5.39
N GLN A 295 6.88 -2.86 -4.66
CA GLN A 295 7.40 -4.11 -5.20
C GLN A 295 6.38 -4.77 -6.10
N GLY A 296 5.13 -4.80 -5.65
CA GLY A 296 4.00 -5.25 -6.44
C GLY A 296 3.76 -4.36 -7.65
N HIS A 297 3.87 -3.03 -7.50
CA HIS A 297 3.73 -2.07 -8.59
C HIS A 297 4.79 -2.31 -9.68
N LEU A 298 6.07 -2.46 -9.30
CA LEU A 298 7.12 -2.84 -10.25
C LEU A 298 6.78 -4.16 -10.95
N GLN A 299 6.40 -5.19 -10.19
CA GLN A 299 6.09 -6.51 -10.73
C GLN A 299 4.91 -6.48 -11.72
N VAL A 300 3.79 -5.84 -11.39
CA VAL A 300 2.62 -5.80 -12.30
C VAL A 300 2.86 -4.95 -13.54
N ILE A 301 3.62 -3.85 -13.41
CA ILE A 301 4.00 -3.00 -14.54
C ILE A 301 4.91 -3.78 -15.50
N MET A 302 5.93 -4.47 -14.99
CA MET A 302 6.79 -5.30 -15.84
C MET A 302 6.03 -6.49 -16.45
N ASN A 303 5.18 -7.15 -15.66
CA ASN A 303 4.30 -8.21 -16.15
C ASN A 303 3.42 -7.75 -17.32
N THR A 304 2.89 -6.54 -17.23
CA THR A 304 2.03 -5.98 -18.27
C THR A 304 2.82 -5.51 -19.49
N ILE A 305 3.95 -4.82 -19.30
CA ILE A 305 4.65 -4.10 -20.39
C ILE A 305 5.78 -4.94 -21.00
N ASP A 306 6.58 -5.62 -20.18
CA ASP A 306 7.71 -6.44 -20.66
C ASP A 306 7.29 -7.85 -21.07
N PHE A 307 6.35 -8.45 -20.33
CA PHE A 307 5.96 -9.85 -20.49
C PHE A 307 4.58 -10.05 -21.13
N ASP A 308 3.91 -8.95 -21.52
CA ASP A 308 2.63 -8.95 -22.23
C ASP A 308 1.53 -9.79 -21.54
N LEU A 309 1.53 -9.78 -20.20
CA LEU A 309 0.52 -10.50 -19.43
C LEU A 309 -0.76 -9.68 -19.34
N ASN A 310 -1.89 -10.36 -19.54
CA ASN A 310 -3.22 -9.79 -19.31
C ASN A 310 -3.42 -9.44 -17.82
N PRO A 311 -4.42 -8.61 -17.46
CA PRO A 311 -4.66 -8.17 -16.07
C PRO A 311 -4.66 -9.30 -15.03
N GLN A 312 -5.32 -10.42 -15.33
CA GLN A 312 -5.43 -11.53 -14.40
C GLN A 312 -4.10 -12.29 -14.30
N ALA A 313 -3.46 -12.60 -15.44
CA ALA A 313 -2.18 -13.27 -15.46
C ALA A 313 -1.07 -12.45 -14.77
N ALA A 314 -1.10 -11.12 -14.89
CA ALA A 314 -0.18 -10.23 -14.19
C ALA A 314 -0.33 -10.29 -12.67
N LEU A 315 -1.56 -10.53 -12.18
CA LEU A 315 -1.87 -10.71 -10.76
C LEU A 315 -1.58 -12.13 -10.26
N ASP A 316 -1.81 -13.14 -11.10
CA ASP A 316 -1.58 -14.56 -10.80
C ASP A 316 -0.09 -14.94 -10.77
N ALA A 317 0.77 -14.14 -11.40
CA ALA A 317 2.20 -14.38 -11.45
C ALA A 317 2.83 -14.48 -10.05
N PRO A 318 3.71 -15.47 -9.78
CA PRO A 318 4.36 -15.63 -8.48
C PRO A 318 5.17 -14.42 -8.07
N ARG A 319 4.98 -13.95 -6.85
CA ARG A 319 5.58 -12.71 -6.35
C ARG A 319 6.83 -12.95 -5.50
N TRP A 320 7.66 -11.93 -5.47
CA TRP A 320 8.76 -11.77 -4.53
C TRP A 320 8.59 -10.47 -3.73
N GLN A 321 9.20 -10.42 -2.55
CA GLN A 321 9.24 -9.26 -1.69
C GLN A 321 10.58 -9.21 -0.96
N TRP A 322 11.36 -8.15 -1.18
CA TRP A 322 12.49 -7.82 -0.32
C TRP A 322 12.00 -7.36 1.06
N MET A 323 12.64 -7.90 2.10
CA MET A 323 12.32 -7.61 3.49
C MET A 323 13.34 -6.68 4.12
N GLU A 324 14.59 -7.13 4.20
CA GLU A 324 15.69 -6.40 4.81
C GLU A 324 17.01 -7.01 4.33
N GLU A 325 18.09 -6.23 4.35
CA GLU A 325 19.42 -6.69 3.95
C GLU A 325 19.38 -7.45 2.61
N LYS A 326 19.71 -8.75 2.63
CA LYS A 326 19.65 -9.67 1.48
C LYS A 326 18.44 -10.62 1.53
N THR A 327 17.56 -10.50 2.53
CA THR A 327 16.40 -11.36 2.71
C THR A 327 15.30 -11.02 1.71
N VAL A 328 14.90 -12.00 0.92
CA VAL A 328 13.79 -11.90 -0.03
C VAL A 328 12.82 -13.04 0.24
N LEU A 329 11.57 -12.70 0.54
CA LEU A 329 10.48 -13.66 0.58
C LEU A 329 9.99 -13.94 -0.84
N VAL A 330 9.67 -15.20 -1.11
CA VAL A 330 9.04 -15.64 -2.37
C VAL A 330 7.83 -16.51 -2.09
N GLU A 331 6.86 -16.48 -3.01
CA GLU A 331 5.64 -17.28 -2.87
C GLU A 331 5.88 -18.80 -2.95
N PRO A 332 4.97 -19.63 -2.40
CA PRO A 332 5.09 -21.09 -2.47
C PRO A 332 5.29 -21.65 -3.89
N HIS A 333 4.69 -20.99 -4.88
CA HIS A 333 4.73 -21.38 -6.29
C HIS A 333 5.85 -20.71 -7.09
N PHE A 334 6.73 -19.95 -6.43
CA PHE A 334 7.86 -19.30 -7.09
C PHE A 334 8.81 -20.36 -7.69
N PRO A 335 9.32 -20.19 -8.93
CA PRO A 335 10.11 -21.22 -9.59
C PRO A 335 11.38 -21.58 -8.81
N ARG A 336 11.47 -22.83 -8.32
CA ARG A 336 12.58 -23.28 -7.46
C ARG A 336 13.95 -23.09 -8.09
N HIS A 337 14.09 -23.37 -9.39
CA HIS A 337 15.35 -23.21 -10.08
C HIS A 337 15.83 -21.74 -10.12
N ILE A 338 14.90 -20.78 -10.17
CA ILE A 338 15.21 -19.34 -10.07
C ILE A 338 15.61 -18.99 -8.64
N ALA A 339 14.85 -19.43 -7.64
CA ALA A 339 15.17 -19.21 -6.22
C ALA A 339 16.57 -19.71 -5.86
N GLU A 340 16.93 -20.93 -6.29
CA GLU A 340 18.27 -21.49 -6.05
C GLU A 340 19.37 -20.71 -6.78
N ALA A 341 19.10 -20.21 -7.98
CA ALA A 341 20.05 -19.39 -8.73
C ALA A 341 20.24 -18.00 -8.11
N LEU A 342 19.17 -17.38 -7.60
CA LEU A 342 19.25 -16.14 -6.82
C LEU A 342 20.02 -16.35 -5.52
N ALA A 343 19.81 -17.49 -4.84
CA ALA A 343 20.60 -17.84 -3.65
C ALA A 343 22.10 -17.98 -3.96
N ARG A 344 22.46 -18.56 -5.11
CA ARG A 344 23.86 -18.59 -5.59
C ARG A 344 24.44 -17.20 -5.89
N LYS A 345 23.58 -16.23 -6.25
CA LYS A 345 23.95 -14.81 -6.37
C LYS A 345 24.01 -14.09 -5.01
N GLY A 346 23.78 -14.78 -3.88
CA GLY A 346 23.91 -14.22 -2.53
C GLY A 346 22.62 -13.67 -1.91
N HIS A 347 21.46 -13.87 -2.55
CA HIS A 347 20.16 -13.54 -1.94
C HIS A 347 19.78 -14.57 -0.86
N ASP A 348 19.30 -14.13 0.31
CA ASP A 348 18.68 -15.00 1.30
C ASP A 348 17.20 -15.22 0.94
N ILE A 349 16.97 -16.18 0.04
CA ILE A 349 15.63 -16.53 -0.44
C ILE A 349 14.89 -17.39 0.59
N ARG A 350 13.70 -16.94 0.99
CA ARG A 350 12.83 -17.66 1.93
C ARG A 350 11.44 -17.86 1.35
N PHE A 351 10.99 -19.11 1.26
CA PHE A 351 9.63 -19.41 0.83
C PHE A 351 8.62 -19.12 1.95
N ALA A 352 7.57 -18.39 1.61
CA ALA A 352 6.43 -18.24 2.50
C ALA A 352 5.54 -19.50 2.48
N LEU A 353 4.65 -19.60 3.48
CA LEU A 353 3.69 -20.71 3.58
C LEU A 353 2.35 -20.41 2.88
N ASP A 354 2.00 -19.13 2.71
CA ASP A 354 0.82 -18.68 1.98
C ASP A 354 1.11 -17.36 1.23
N GLY A 355 0.21 -16.97 0.31
CA GLY A 355 0.34 -15.75 -0.50
C GLY A 355 -0.07 -14.45 0.21
N GLY A 356 -0.62 -14.55 1.44
CA GLY A 356 -1.13 -13.40 2.19
C GLY A 356 -0.11 -12.25 2.38
N PRO A 357 1.18 -12.52 2.63
CA PRO A 357 2.22 -11.51 2.74
C PRO A 357 2.60 -10.79 1.43
N PHE A 358 2.16 -11.27 0.27
CA PHE A 358 2.55 -10.74 -1.06
C PHE A 358 1.50 -9.81 -1.65
N GLY A 359 0.62 -9.31 -0.80
CA GLY A 359 -0.29 -8.25 -1.14
C GLY A 359 -1.52 -8.67 -1.92
N ARG A 360 -2.33 -7.68 -2.28
CA ARG A 360 -3.61 -7.90 -2.98
C ARG A 360 -3.79 -6.89 -4.09
N GLY A 361 -3.82 -7.34 -5.35
CA GLY A 361 -3.92 -6.48 -6.51
C GLY A 361 -5.29 -6.41 -7.16
N GLN A 362 -5.59 -5.27 -7.76
CA GLN A 362 -6.71 -5.10 -8.69
C GLN A 362 -6.20 -4.31 -9.90
N ILE A 363 -6.65 -4.69 -11.09
CA ILE A 363 -6.22 -4.07 -12.35
C ILE A 363 -7.43 -3.90 -13.25
N ILE A 364 -7.56 -2.73 -13.89
CA ILE A 364 -8.48 -2.51 -15.02
C ILE A 364 -7.71 -1.84 -16.15
N TRP A 365 -7.57 -2.50 -17.29
CA TRP A 365 -7.02 -1.95 -18.52
C TRP A 365 -8.11 -1.64 -19.53
N ARG A 366 -7.99 -0.49 -20.17
CA ARG A 366 -8.83 -0.01 -21.26
C ARG A 366 -8.05 -0.14 -22.56
N ASP A 367 -8.65 -0.83 -23.52
CA ASP A 367 -8.17 -0.82 -24.90
C ASP A 367 -8.44 0.57 -25.52
N PRO A 368 -7.42 1.29 -26.01
CA PRO A 368 -7.57 2.67 -26.46
C PRO A 368 -8.34 2.79 -27.78
N ASP A 369 -8.35 1.74 -28.61
CA ASP A 369 -8.96 1.77 -29.95
C ASP A 369 -10.46 1.41 -29.88
N THR A 370 -10.80 0.44 -29.05
CA THR A 370 -12.16 -0.11 -28.91
C THR A 370 -12.90 0.41 -27.68
N GLY A 371 -12.19 0.89 -26.67
CA GLY A 371 -12.73 1.29 -25.38
C GLY A 371 -13.11 0.13 -24.45
N VAL A 372 -12.85 -1.13 -24.84
CA VAL A 372 -13.18 -2.31 -24.03
C VAL A 372 -12.36 -2.33 -22.74
N LEU A 373 -13.01 -2.69 -21.62
CA LEU A 373 -12.38 -2.85 -20.31
C LEU A 373 -12.06 -4.32 -20.03
N ALA A 374 -10.81 -4.61 -19.73
CA ALA A 374 -10.33 -5.90 -19.25
C ALA A 374 -9.81 -5.75 -17.82
N ALA A 375 -10.25 -6.60 -16.90
CA ALA A 375 -9.92 -6.46 -15.48
C ALA A 375 -9.53 -7.79 -14.85
N GLY A 376 -8.70 -7.71 -13.80
CA GLY A 376 -8.25 -8.84 -13.01
C GLY A 376 -8.39 -8.55 -11.51
N THR A 377 -8.67 -9.59 -10.73
CA THR A 377 -8.76 -9.52 -9.26
C THR A 377 -7.80 -10.48 -8.60
N GLU A 378 -7.29 -10.07 -7.43
CA GLU A 378 -6.37 -10.86 -6.63
C GLU A 378 -6.85 -12.29 -6.34
N PRO A 379 -6.08 -13.33 -6.69
CA PRO A 379 -6.42 -14.72 -6.36
C PRO A 379 -6.18 -15.08 -4.89
N HIS A 380 -5.30 -14.38 -4.16
CA HIS A 380 -4.97 -14.69 -2.76
C HIS A 380 -6.02 -14.25 -1.72
N THR A 381 -7.13 -13.64 -2.13
CA THR A 381 -8.17 -13.15 -1.22
C THR A 381 -9.56 -13.30 -1.81
N ASP A 382 -10.59 -13.18 -0.97
CA ASP A 382 -11.92 -12.85 -1.47
C ASP A 382 -11.86 -11.48 -2.18
N GLY A 383 -12.39 -11.42 -3.41
CA GLY A 383 -12.39 -10.25 -4.28
C GLY A 383 -13.27 -10.52 -5.51
N ALA A 384 -13.59 -9.48 -6.28
CA ALA A 384 -14.40 -9.64 -7.49
C ALA A 384 -14.06 -8.55 -8.51
N VAL A 385 -14.11 -8.94 -9.78
CA VAL A 385 -14.37 -8.04 -10.90
C VAL A 385 -15.86 -8.16 -11.23
N ALA A 386 -16.55 -7.04 -11.29
CA ALA A 386 -17.96 -6.98 -11.68
C ALA A 386 -18.14 -6.00 -12.83
N ALA A 387 -18.85 -6.42 -13.87
CA ALA A 387 -19.27 -5.57 -14.98
C ALA A 387 -20.71 -5.09 -14.75
N TRP A 388 -21.03 -3.91 -15.28
CA TRP A 388 -22.36 -3.31 -15.25
C TRP A 388 -22.85 -3.02 -16.67
#